data_AF-A0A8I1NKK5-F1
#
_entry.id   AF-A0A8I1NKK5-F1
#
_cell.length_a   1.000
_cell.length_b   1.000
_cell.length_c   1.000
_cell.angle_alpha   90.00
_cell.angle_beta   90.00
_cell.angle_gamma   90.00
#
_symmetry.space_group_name_H-M   'P 1'
#
loop_
_entity.id
_entity.type
_entity.pdbx_description
1 polymer ?
#
loop_
_entity_poly.entity_id
_entity_poly.type
_entity_poly.pdbx_seq_one_letter_code
_entity_poly.pdbx_strand_id
1 'polypeptide(L)'
;MSDGDDEDTDGGEFGMSVGEDGEVTFVGRPPWGTKAAKIPVNSKASKGPVEDRRHMLHWGEQLRPILASVMTAMFQLHGRSGPAIEKALRDPLKGRVQRIVGTDAHAIAERVAKEINGAVINLVADRADMNKAIEHVRARVRNLTRRLTDDPALTAKVAKAMREPFPNDAIMDVYLDEAAQELLGGTSDSTAIKSQVQDIGFQIVGLVQSCRAPCDFVMMLHHVADSVTFDLSQKAEREQTRRTLEWLRRMEANVREPADIRYEALLTLLD
;
A
#
# COMPACT_ATOMS: atom_id res chain seq x y z
N MET A 1 -30.00 5.81 -13.00
CA MET A 1 -29.28 6.82 -12.21
C MET A 1 -27.82 6.47 -12.36
N SER A 2 -27.03 7.45 -12.79
CA SER A 2 -25.62 7.30 -13.13
C SER A 2 -24.83 7.42 -11.83
N ASP A 3 -24.47 6.30 -11.22
CA ASP A 3 -23.50 6.28 -10.14
C ASP A 3 -22.12 6.46 -10.80
N GLY A 4 -21.66 7.71 -10.78
CA GLY A 4 -20.27 8.04 -11.05
C GLY A 4 -19.44 7.49 -9.91
N ASP A 5 -18.97 6.25 -10.07
CA ASP A 5 -17.74 5.83 -9.43
C ASP A 5 -16.63 6.64 -10.10
N ASP A 6 -16.05 7.57 -9.33
CA ASP A 6 -14.81 8.25 -9.70
C ASP A 6 -13.73 7.17 -9.88
N GLU A 7 -13.65 6.67 -11.12
CA GLU A 7 -12.55 5.88 -11.61
C GLU A 7 -11.29 6.75 -11.50
N ASP A 8 -10.52 6.53 -10.44
CA ASP A 8 -9.13 6.95 -10.35
C ASP A 8 -8.36 6.16 -11.43
N THR A 9 -8.53 6.62 -12.66
CA THR A 9 -7.97 6.04 -13.86
C THR A 9 -6.46 6.26 -13.80
N ASP A 10 -5.74 5.19 -13.44
CA ASP A 10 -4.32 4.96 -13.71
C ASP A 10 -3.95 5.08 -15.23
N GLY A 11 -4.84 5.63 -16.07
CA GLY A 11 -4.73 5.81 -17.52
C GLY A 11 -4.33 7.22 -17.97
N GLY A 12 -4.09 8.17 -17.06
CA GLY A 12 -3.53 9.48 -17.39
C GLY A 12 -2.03 9.46 -17.66
N GLU A 13 -1.53 10.37 -18.51
CA GLU A 13 -0.08 10.57 -18.69
C GLU A 13 0.57 10.92 -17.34
N PHE A 14 1.65 10.21 -16.98
CA PHE A 14 2.37 10.51 -15.75
C PHE A 14 3.00 11.88 -15.80
N GLY A 15 2.81 12.67 -14.74
CA GLY A 15 3.43 13.97 -14.62
C GLY A 15 3.54 14.46 -13.19
N MET A 16 4.29 15.55 -13.01
CA MET A 16 4.41 16.29 -11.77
C MET A 16 4.02 17.75 -11.98
N SER A 17 3.41 18.38 -10.98
CA SER A 17 3.21 19.83 -10.92
C SER A 17 3.73 20.40 -9.60
N VAL A 18 4.10 21.69 -9.61
CA VAL A 18 4.57 22.41 -8.42
C VAL A 18 3.71 23.68 -8.26
N GLY A 19 3.00 23.78 -7.15
CA GLY A 19 2.14 24.91 -6.78
C GLY A 19 2.90 26.18 -6.39
N GLU A 20 2.14 27.25 -6.11
CA GLU A 20 2.69 28.54 -5.69
C GLU A 20 3.25 28.55 -4.26
N ASP A 21 3.03 27.52 -3.50
CA ASP A 21 3.58 27.31 -2.17
C ASP A 21 4.70 26.26 -2.17
N GLY A 22 5.09 25.78 -3.35
CA GLY A 22 6.03 24.68 -3.51
C GLY A 22 5.40 23.30 -3.27
N GLU A 23 4.07 23.20 -3.12
CA GLU A 23 3.36 21.92 -3.06
C GLU A 23 3.58 21.13 -4.35
N VAL A 24 3.96 19.86 -4.22
CA VAL A 24 4.21 18.97 -5.34
C VAL A 24 3.10 17.94 -5.46
N THR A 25 2.48 17.89 -6.64
CA THR A 25 1.44 16.91 -6.96
C THR A 25 1.90 16.01 -8.09
N PHE A 26 1.80 14.70 -7.89
CA PHE A 26 2.03 13.70 -8.94
C PHE A 26 0.69 13.23 -9.50
N VAL A 27 0.57 13.21 -10.82
CA VAL A 27 -0.59 12.70 -11.55
C VAL A 27 -0.23 11.43 -12.32
N GLY A 28 -1.19 10.51 -12.40
CA GLY A 28 -1.01 9.21 -13.05
C GLY A 28 0.06 8.34 -12.38
N ARG A 29 0.50 7.31 -13.11
CA ARG A 29 1.51 6.35 -12.66
C ARG A 29 2.69 6.32 -13.63
N PRO A 30 3.94 6.43 -13.14
CA PRO A 30 5.09 6.43 -14.02
C PRO A 30 5.19 5.09 -14.76
N PRO A 31 5.56 5.12 -16.06
CA PRO A 31 5.74 3.89 -16.82
C PRO A 31 6.87 3.05 -16.20
N TRP A 32 6.77 1.73 -16.39
CA TRP A 32 7.76 0.79 -15.88
C TRP A 32 9.15 1.07 -16.41
N GLY A 33 10.13 1.12 -15.50
CA GLY A 33 11.53 1.06 -15.89
C GLY A 33 11.84 -0.23 -16.67
N THR A 34 12.79 -0.17 -17.61
CA THR A 34 13.20 -1.30 -18.47
C THR A 34 13.64 -2.54 -17.71
N LYS A 35 14.09 -2.41 -16.46
CA LYS A 35 14.41 -3.55 -15.57
C LYS A 35 13.15 -4.25 -15.04
N ALA A 36 12.16 -3.47 -14.62
CA ALA A 36 10.88 -3.95 -14.10
C ALA A 36 10.04 -4.67 -15.18
N ALA A 37 10.06 -4.16 -16.41
CA ALA A 37 9.34 -4.72 -17.55
C ALA A 37 9.83 -6.11 -17.99
N LYS A 38 11.04 -6.51 -17.58
CA LYS A 38 11.65 -7.81 -17.92
C LYS A 38 11.31 -8.94 -16.94
N ILE A 39 10.67 -8.61 -15.82
CA ILE A 39 10.25 -9.59 -14.83
C ILE A 39 9.05 -10.37 -15.42
N PRO A 40 9.13 -11.70 -15.57
CA PRO A 40 8.06 -12.48 -16.17
C PRO A 40 6.81 -12.48 -15.26
N VAL A 41 5.63 -12.25 -15.86
CA VAL A 41 4.34 -12.18 -15.15
C VAL A 41 3.31 -13.07 -15.85
N ASN A 42 2.46 -13.76 -15.10
CA ASN A 42 1.37 -14.58 -15.64
C ASN A 42 0.16 -13.73 -16.07
N SER A 43 0.36 -12.93 -17.11
CA SER A 43 -0.57 -11.88 -17.57
C SER A 43 -1.99 -12.38 -17.91
N LYS A 44 -2.18 -13.66 -18.22
CA LYS A 44 -3.48 -14.23 -18.59
C LYS A 44 -4.47 -14.36 -17.42
N ALA A 45 -4.00 -14.48 -16.17
CA ALA A 45 -4.87 -14.53 -14.98
C ALA A 45 -5.20 -13.13 -14.40
N SER A 46 -4.41 -12.12 -14.79
CA SER A 46 -4.41 -10.79 -14.18
C SER A 46 -5.51 -9.83 -14.64
N LYS A 47 -6.22 -10.11 -15.75
CA LYS A 47 -7.22 -9.16 -16.32
C LYS A 47 -8.30 -8.75 -15.30
N GLY A 48 -8.46 -7.44 -15.10
CA GLY A 48 -9.39 -6.79 -14.16
C GLY A 48 -8.89 -5.38 -13.77
N PRO A 49 -9.69 -4.55 -13.06
CA PRO A 49 -9.37 -3.17 -12.66
C PRO A 49 -8.33 -3.08 -11.52
N VAL A 50 -7.46 -4.08 -11.46
CA VAL A 50 -6.58 -4.35 -10.33
C VAL A 50 -5.18 -3.92 -10.76
N GLU A 51 -4.59 -2.99 -10.01
CA GLU A 51 -3.25 -2.42 -10.22
C GLU A 51 -2.24 -3.50 -10.69
N ASP A 52 -1.38 -3.20 -11.67
CA ASP A 52 -0.26 -4.08 -12.05
C ASP A 52 0.73 -4.16 -10.87
N ARG A 53 0.58 -5.21 -10.03
CA ARG A 53 1.17 -5.29 -8.67
C ARG A 53 2.49 -6.01 -8.62
N ARG A 54 3.52 -5.43 -9.22
CA ARG A 54 4.90 -5.84 -8.92
C ARG A 54 5.40 -5.23 -7.60
N HIS A 55 4.69 -4.23 -7.04
CA HIS A 55 5.20 -3.40 -5.94
C HIS A 55 5.06 -3.97 -4.53
N MET A 56 6.10 -3.76 -3.72
CA MET A 56 6.06 -3.94 -2.26
C MET A 56 5.29 -2.80 -1.58
N LEU A 57 5.30 -1.61 -2.17
CA LEU A 57 4.55 -0.44 -1.69
C LEU A 57 3.52 -0.02 -2.74
N HIS A 58 2.27 0.15 -2.34
CA HIS A 58 1.18 0.57 -3.23
C HIS A 58 1.49 1.95 -3.84
N TRP A 59 1.36 2.12 -5.16
CA TRP A 59 1.69 3.41 -5.80
C TRP A 59 0.77 4.52 -5.30
N GLY A 60 -0.54 4.36 -5.52
CA GLY A 60 -1.54 5.36 -5.16
C GLY A 60 -1.68 5.64 -3.66
N GLU A 61 -1.66 4.59 -2.81
CA GLU A 61 -1.90 4.72 -1.37
C GLU A 61 -0.65 5.08 -0.55
N GLN A 62 0.56 4.68 -1.00
CA GLN A 62 1.78 4.81 -0.18
C GLN A 62 2.87 5.63 -0.87
N LEU A 63 3.34 5.21 -2.05
CA LEU A 63 4.48 5.85 -2.70
C LEU A 63 4.17 7.26 -3.17
N ARG A 64 3.03 7.47 -3.85
CA ARG A 64 2.63 8.77 -4.40
C ARG A 64 2.48 9.83 -3.30
N PRO A 65 1.76 9.60 -2.19
CA PRO A 65 1.69 10.57 -1.10
C PRO A 65 3.05 10.87 -0.45
N ILE A 66 3.89 9.84 -0.26
CA ILE A 66 5.23 10.02 0.34
C ILE A 66 6.13 10.83 -0.61
N LEU A 67 6.12 10.51 -1.90
CA LEU A 67 6.87 11.25 -2.92
C LEU A 67 6.44 12.71 -2.98
N ALA A 68 5.13 12.97 -3.01
CA ALA A 68 4.57 14.32 -2.99
C ALA A 68 5.04 15.10 -1.75
N SER A 69 4.95 14.48 -0.57
CA SER A 69 5.38 15.10 0.70
C SER A 69 6.88 15.43 0.74
N VAL A 70 7.73 14.48 0.34
CA VAL A 70 9.20 14.69 0.31
C VAL A 70 9.57 15.76 -0.70
N MET A 71 9.02 15.71 -1.91
CA MET A 71 9.31 16.69 -2.95
C MET A 71 8.79 18.08 -2.57
N THR A 72 7.59 18.18 -1.99
CA THR A 72 7.08 19.45 -1.44
C THR A 72 8.07 20.08 -0.47
N ALA A 73 8.56 19.30 0.49
CA ALA A 73 9.53 19.79 1.47
C ALA A 73 10.85 20.28 0.81
N MET A 74 11.33 19.57 -0.22
CA MET A 74 12.52 19.98 -0.96
C MET A 74 12.32 21.28 -1.73
N PHE A 75 11.20 21.41 -2.46
CA PHE A 75 10.88 22.59 -3.26
C PHE A 75 10.55 23.81 -2.39
N GLN A 76 10.00 23.61 -1.19
CA GLN A 76 9.81 24.66 -0.19
C GLN A 76 11.14 25.14 0.41
N LEU A 77 12.08 24.23 0.69
CA LEU A 77 13.36 24.57 1.32
C LEU A 77 14.34 25.24 0.35
N HIS A 78 14.51 24.67 -0.84
CA HIS A 78 15.56 25.07 -1.79
C HIS A 78 15.06 25.96 -2.94
N GLY A 79 13.76 26.26 -2.94
CA GLY A 79 13.09 27.03 -3.98
C GLY A 79 12.57 26.16 -5.13
N ARG A 80 11.65 26.72 -5.92
CA ARG A 80 10.90 25.95 -6.92
C ARG A 80 11.67 25.63 -8.19
N SER A 81 12.72 26.40 -8.48
CA SER A 81 13.56 26.23 -9.67
C SER A 81 14.94 26.85 -9.45
N GLY A 82 15.90 26.44 -10.29
CA GLY A 82 17.24 26.99 -10.32
C GLY A 82 18.30 26.14 -9.61
N PRO A 83 19.55 26.66 -9.53
CA PRO A 83 20.70 25.84 -9.21
C PRO A 83 20.70 25.20 -7.82
N ALA A 84 20.04 25.84 -6.84
CA ALA A 84 19.99 25.35 -5.47
C ALA A 84 19.21 24.03 -5.36
N ILE A 85 17.95 24.01 -5.82
CA ILE A 85 17.12 22.81 -5.83
C ILE A 85 17.67 21.74 -6.78
N GLU A 86 18.20 22.13 -7.95
CA GLU A 86 18.83 21.19 -8.87
C GLU A 86 20.02 20.47 -8.24
N LYS A 87 20.85 21.20 -7.49
CA LYS A 87 21.97 20.63 -6.74
C LYS A 87 21.49 19.74 -5.61
N ALA A 88 20.53 20.20 -4.80
CA ALA A 88 19.99 19.46 -3.66
C ALA A 88 19.37 18.12 -4.08
N LEU A 89 18.67 18.08 -5.22
CA LEU A 89 18.16 16.84 -5.78
C LEU A 89 19.28 15.97 -6.38
N ARG A 90 20.20 16.56 -7.15
CA ARG A 90 21.20 15.79 -7.91
C ARG A 90 22.32 15.21 -7.06
N ASP A 91 22.81 15.92 -6.05
CA ASP A 91 24.00 15.53 -5.29
C ASP A 91 23.84 14.16 -4.59
N PRO A 92 22.73 13.88 -3.88
CA PRO A 92 22.48 12.57 -3.25
C PRO A 92 22.41 11.38 -4.23
N LEU A 93 22.21 11.66 -5.52
CA LEU A 93 22.11 10.66 -6.57
C LEU A 93 23.47 10.28 -7.18
N LYS A 94 24.50 11.12 -7.04
CA LYS A 94 25.83 10.93 -7.68
C LYS A 94 26.55 9.65 -7.26
N GLY A 95 26.27 9.13 -6.06
CA GLY A 95 26.84 7.88 -5.54
C GLY A 95 25.98 6.63 -5.78
N ARG A 96 24.75 6.81 -6.27
CA ARG A 96 23.80 5.73 -6.53
C ARG A 96 23.89 5.37 -8.01
N VAL A 97 23.92 4.08 -8.35
CA VAL A 97 24.32 3.50 -9.67
C VAL A 97 23.43 3.95 -10.87
N GLN A 98 22.55 4.93 -10.69
CA GLN A 98 21.58 5.40 -11.66
C GLN A 98 21.96 6.78 -12.21
N ARG A 99 22.34 6.83 -13.50
CA ARG A 99 22.54 8.10 -14.22
C ARG A 99 21.19 8.77 -14.45
N ILE A 100 20.85 9.75 -13.63
CA ILE A 100 19.69 10.62 -13.87
C ILE A 100 20.06 11.64 -14.95
N VAL A 101 19.48 11.45 -16.13
CA VAL A 101 19.59 12.33 -17.30
C VAL A 101 18.35 13.22 -17.31
N GLY A 102 18.46 14.37 -16.66
CA GLY A 102 17.50 15.47 -16.62
C GLY A 102 18.28 16.70 -16.17
N THR A 103 17.97 17.89 -16.69
CA THR A 103 18.74 19.11 -16.42
C THR A 103 18.12 19.95 -15.30
N ASP A 104 16.81 20.13 -15.32
CA ASP A 104 16.08 20.91 -14.33
C ASP A 104 15.53 20.06 -13.16
N ALA A 105 15.12 20.74 -12.09
CA ALA A 105 14.61 20.12 -10.86
C ALA A 105 13.37 19.25 -11.07
N HIS A 106 12.49 19.64 -11.99
CA HIS A 106 11.25 18.92 -12.28
C HIS A 106 11.55 17.57 -12.96
N ALA A 107 12.39 17.60 -14.00
CA ALA A 107 12.85 16.39 -14.70
C ALA A 107 13.61 15.43 -13.77
N ILE A 108 14.39 15.95 -12.81
CA ILE A 108 15.07 15.13 -11.80
C ILE A 108 14.05 14.46 -10.87
N ALA A 109 13.07 15.21 -10.35
CA ALA A 109 12.06 14.70 -9.43
C ALA A 109 11.16 13.62 -10.08
N GLU A 110 10.68 13.87 -11.30
CA GLU A 110 9.93 12.87 -12.07
C GLU A 110 10.75 11.62 -12.33
N ARG A 111 12.05 11.77 -12.60
CA ARG A 111 12.92 10.63 -12.83
C ARG A 111 13.10 9.81 -11.57
N VAL A 112 13.25 10.44 -10.42
CA VAL A 112 13.30 9.74 -9.12
C VAL A 112 12.02 8.95 -8.89
N ALA A 113 10.84 9.53 -9.15
CA ALA A 113 9.57 8.82 -9.06
C ALA A 113 9.53 7.59 -9.99
N LYS A 114 9.97 7.74 -11.25
CA LYS A 114 10.07 6.64 -12.23
C LYS A 114 11.01 5.52 -11.76
N GLU A 115 12.16 5.87 -11.19
CA GLU A 115 13.15 4.90 -10.72
C GLU A 115 12.72 4.19 -9.43
N ILE A 116 12.09 4.89 -8.47
CA ILE A 116 11.54 4.28 -7.25
C ILE A 116 10.40 3.32 -7.60
N ASN A 117 9.53 3.71 -8.54
CA ASN A 117 8.52 2.84 -9.10
C ASN A 117 9.14 1.65 -9.87
N GLY A 118 10.36 1.78 -10.40
CA GLY A 118 11.05 0.71 -11.13
C GLY A 118 12.05 -0.12 -10.30
N ALA A 119 12.24 0.18 -9.02
CA ALA A 119 13.32 -0.35 -8.22
C ALA A 119 13.12 -1.84 -7.90
N VAL A 120 14.12 -2.68 -8.17
CA VAL A 120 14.00 -4.15 -7.99
C VAL A 120 13.67 -4.55 -6.56
N ILE A 121 14.15 -3.81 -5.55
CA ILE A 121 13.79 -4.05 -4.14
C ILE A 121 12.29 -3.85 -3.88
N ASN A 122 11.65 -3.01 -4.68
CA ASN A 122 10.22 -2.78 -4.68
C ASN A 122 9.51 -3.75 -5.63
N LEU A 123 10.18 -4.66 -6.36
CA LEU A 123 9.58 -5.56 -7.34
C LEU A 123 9.73 -7.03 -6.97
N VAL A 124 8.63 -7.71 -6.67
CA VAL A 124 8.64 -9.15 -6.33
C VAL A 124 8.12 -9.97 -7.50
N ALA A 125 9.01 -10.72 -8.15
CA ALA A 125 8.75 -11.43 -9.41
C ALA A 125 7.62 -12.48 -9.35
N ASP A 126 7.49 -13.18 -8.22
CA ASP A 126 6.56 -14.31 -8.08
C ASP A 126 5.18 -13.93 -7.51
N ARG A 127 4.93 -12.65 -7.21
CA ARG A 127 3.75 -12.21 -6.43
C ARG A 127 2.64 -11.53 -7.20
N ALA A 128 2.82 -11.25 -8.49
CA ALA A 128 1.78 -10.57 -9.28
C ALA A 128 0.42 -11.29 -9.25
N ASP A 129 0.43 -12.63 -9.20
CA ASP A 129 -0.79 -13.45 -9.09
C ASP A 129 -1.39 -13.41 -7.66
N MET A 130 -0.54 -13.50 -6.62
CA MET A 130 -0.96 -13.46 -5.21
C MET A 130 -1.46 -12.08 -4.77
N ASN A 131 -0.88 -11.01 -5.31
CA ASN A 131 -1.22 -9.64 -4.96
C ASN A 131 -2.66 -9.28 -5.34
N LYS A 132 -3.25 -9.93 -6.35
CA LYS A 132 -4.67 -9.79 -6.67
C LYS A 132 -5.55 -10.42 -5.59
N ALA A 133 -5.20 -11.62 -5.14
CA ALA A 133 -5.89 -12.27 -4.03
C ALA A 133 -5.77 -11.45 -2.74
N ILE A 134 -4.57 -10.93 -2.44
CA ILE A 134 -4.29 -10.06 -1.30
C ILE A 134 -5.20 -8.83 -1.27
N GLU A 135 -5.38 -8.09 -2.36
CA GLU A 135 -6.25 -6.91 -2.30
C GLU A 135 -7.74 -7.26 -2.28
N HIS A 136 -8.17 -8.37 -2.89
CA HIS A 136 -9.54 -8.85 -2.69
C HIS A 136 -9.79 -9.14 -1.21
N VAL A 137 -8.83 -9.74 -0.53
CA VAL A 137 -8.90 -9.97 0.91
C VAL A 137 -8.80 -8.67 1.69
N ARG A 138 -7.90 -7.74 1.34
CA ARG A 138 -7.78 -6.44 1.99
C ARG A 138 -9.08 -5.64 1.88
N ALA A 139 -9.74 -5.66 0.73
CA ALA A 139 -11.04 -5.05 0.54
C ALA A 139 -12.11 -5.68 1.47
N ARG A 140 -12.12 -7.01 1.60
CA ARG A 140 -13.00 -7.73 2.56
C ARG A 140 -12.69 -7.35 4.01
N VAL A 141 -11.42 -7.28 4.38
CA VAL A 141 -10.99 -6.88 5.73
C VAL A 141 -11.39 -5.43 6.02
N ARG A 142 -11.14 -4.49 5.08
CA ARG A 142 -11.58 -3.09 5.20
C ARG A 142 -13.10 -2.99 5.31
N ASN A 143 -13.85 -3.76 4.51
CA ASN A 143 -15.30 -3.80 4.58
C ASN A 143 -15.78 -4.33 5.95
N LEU A 144 -15.17 -5.40 6.46
CA LEU A 144 -15.45 -5.93 7.79
C LEU A 144 -15.20 -4.88 8.88
N THR A 145 -14.02 -4.23 8.87
CA THR A 145 -13.67 -3.17 9.83
C THR A 145 -14.66 -2.01 9.78
N ARG A 146 -15.07 -1.58 8.59
CA ARG A 146 -16.09 -0.54 8.42
C ARG A 146 -17.44 -0.99 8.98
N ARG A 147 -17.88 -2.22 8.67
CA ARG A 147 -19.15 -2.77 9.18
C ARG A 147 -19.16 -2.86 10.70
N LEU A 148 -18.05 -3.22 11.33
CA LEU A 148 -17.93 -3.26 12.79
C LEU A 148 -18.16 -1.89 13.46
N THR A 149 -17.94 -0.80 12.72
CA THR A 149 -18.09 0.57 13.22
C THR A 149 -19.43 1.19 12.82
N ASP A 150 -19.83 1.00 11.56
CA ASP A 150 -20.87 1.81 10.92
C ASP A 150 -22.15 1.02 10.57
N ASP A 151 -22.14 -0.32 10.64
CA ASP A 151 -23.31 -1.15 10.26
C ASP A 151 -24.35 -1.17 11.41
N PRO A 152 -25.55 -0.60 11.20
CA PRO A 152 -26.58 -0.55 12.25
C PRO A 152 -27.07 -1.93 12.68
N ALA A 153 -27.10 -2.91 11.77
CA ALA A 153 -27.54 -4.27 12.08
C ALA A 153 -26.51 -4.98 12.97
N LEU A 154 -25.22 -4.80 12.67
CA LEU A 154 -24.14 -5.36 13.47
C LEU A 154 -24.05 -4.68 14.84
N THR A 155 -24.19 -3.36 14.88
CA THR A 155 -24.25 -2.57 16.12
C THR A 155 -25.37 -3.07 17.04
N ALA A 156 -26.53 -3.40 16.49
CA ALA A 156 -27.63 -3.97 17.26
C ALA A 156 -27.32 -5.37 17.83
N LYS A 157 -26.62 -6.23 17.07
CA LYS A 157 -26.17 -7.54 17.57
C LYS A 157 -25.18 -7.38 18.73
N VAL A 158 -24.21 -6.47 18.60
CA VAL A 158 -23.23 -6.17 19.65
C VAL A 158 -23.91 -5.60 20.90
N ALA A 159 -24.85 -4.66 20.74
CA ALA A 159 -25.60 -4.09 21.85
C ALA A 159 -26.45 -5.13 22.61
N LYS A 160 -26.92 -6.17 21.92
CA LYS A 160 -27.57 -7.32 22.55
C LYS A 160 -26.56 -8.18 23.30
N ALA A 161 -25.43 -8.51 22.69
CA ALA A 161 -24.35 -9.30 23.32
C ALA A 161 -23.79 -8.63 24.59
N MET A 162 -23.71 -7.31 24.62
CA MET A 162 -23.30 -6.54 25.82
C MET A 162 -24.19 -6.76 27.05
N ARG A 163 -25.41 -7.30 26.88
CA ARG A 163 -26.35 -7.57 27.98
C ARG A 163 -26.23 -9.00 28.53
N GLU A 164 -25.38 -9.83 27.93
CA GLU A 164 -25.13 -11.21 28.37
C GLU A 164 -24.23 -11.24 29.63
N PRO A 165 -24.24 -12.33 30.41
CA PRO A 165 -23.42 -12.47 31.62
C PRO A 165 -21.91 -12.35 31.38
N PHE A 166 -21.45 -12.74 30.18
CA PHE A 166 -20.06 -12.65 29.73
C PHE A 166 -20.00 -11.84 28.43
N PRO A 167 -20.04 -10.50 28.51
CA PRO A 167 -20.26 -9.65 27.34
C PRO A 167 -19.11 -9.73 26.34
N ASN A 168 -17.86 -9.89 26.78
CA ASN A 168 -16.72 -10.00 25.87
C ASN A 168 -16.79 -11.25 25.01
N ASP A 169 -17.13 -12.40 25.60
CA ASP A 169 -17.24 -13.68 24.88
C ASP A 169 -18.40 -13.59 23.86
N ALA A 170 -19.56 -13.07 24.29
CA ALA A 170 -20.72 -12.90 23.42
C ALA A 170 -20.47 -11.92 22.26
N ILE A 171 -19.70 -10.86 22.47
CA ILE A 171 -19.31 -9.92 21.40
C ILE A 171 -18.31 -10.58 20.44
N MET A 172 -17.36 -11.35 20.98
CA MET A 172 -16.40 -12.09 20.17
C MET A 172 -17.09 -13.10 19.27
N ASP A 173 -18.10 -13.83 19.74
CA ASP A 173 -18.88 -14.75 18.90
C ASP A 173 -19.50 -14.02 17.69
N VAL A 174 -20.10 -12.85 17.92
CA VAL A 174 -20.66 -12.01 16.84
C VAL A 174 -19.57 -11.57 15.86
N TYR A 175 -18.40 -11.15 16.35
CA TYR A 175 -17.29 -10.71 15.49
C TYR A 175 -16.68 -11.84 14.68
N LEU A 176 -16.55 -13.03 15.25
CA LEU A 176 -16.02 -14.21 14.58
C LEU A 176 -16.96 -14.71 13.49
N ASP A 177 -18.28 -14.69 13.74
CA ASP A 177 -19.28 -15.04 12.74
C ASP A 177 -19.26 -14.09 11.54
N GLU A 178 -19.19 -12.77 11.78
CA GLU A 178 -19.08 -11.78 10.70
C GLU A 178 -17.77 -11.90 9.93
N ALA A 179 -16.65 -12.18 10.61
CA ALA A 179 -15.38 -12.43 9.95
C ALA A 179 -15.43 -13.68 9.07
N ALA A 180 -15.99 -14.79 9.57
CA ALA A 180 -16.15 -16.00 8.78
C ALA A 180 -17.03 -15.75 7.55
N GLN A 181 -18.14 -15.04 7.71
CA GLN A 181 -19.05 -14.73 6.61
C GLN A 181 -18.40 -13.82 5.56
N GLU A 182 -17.76 -12.72 5.97
CA GLU A 182 -17.17 -11.76 5.04
C GLU A 182 -15.91 -12.31 4.35
N LEU A 183 -15.04 -13.01 5.09
CA LEU A 183 -13.76 -13.49 4.58
C LEU A 183 -13.91 -14.79 3.77
N LEU A 184 -14.90 -15.64 4.07
CA LEU A 184 -15.08 -16.96 3.44
C LEU A 184 -16.35 -17.07 2.57
N GLY A 185 -17.32 -16.17 2.70
CA GLY A 185 -18.71 -16.34 2.24
C GLY A 185 -19.00 -16.20 0.74
N GLY A 186 -18.08 -16.53 -0.16
CA GLY A 186 -18.47 -16.57 -1.57
C GLY A 186 -17.42 -17.06 -2.54
N THR A 187 -17.69 -18.21 -3.17
CA THR A 187 -17.14 -18.64 -4.47
C THR A 187 -17.92 -19.83 -5.04
N SER A 188 -18.77 -19.63 -6.06
CA SER A 188 -19.44 -20.72 -6.80
C SER A 188 -18.66 -21.24 -8.01
N ASP A 189 -17.57 -20.56 -8.42
CA ASP A 189 -16.71 -20.98 -9.55
C ASP A 189 -15.22 -20.90 -9.17
N SER A 190 -14.46 -21.96 -9.46
CA SER A 190 -13.05 -22.14 -9.07
C SER A 190 -12.07 -21.54 -10.09
N THR A 191 -11.39 -20.46 -9.71
CA THR A 191 -10.17 -19.96 -10.37
C THR A 191 -8.99 -20.01 -9.39
N ALA A 192 -7.74 -20.06 -9.88
CA ALA A 192 -6.54 -20.10 -9.03
C ALA A 192 -6.48 -18.91 -8.04
N ILE A 193 -6.87 -17.71 -8.49
CA ILE A 193 -6.96 -16.50 -7.66
C ILE A 193 -8.02 -16.65 -6.56
N LYS A 194 -9.18 -17.23 -6.88
CA LYS A 194 -10.26 -17.44 -5.91
C LYS A 194 -9.86 -18.46 -4.83
N SER A 195 -9.12 -19.51 -5.19
CA SER A 195 -8.53 -20.44 -4.22
C SER A 195 -7.58 -19.70 -3.27
N GLN A 196 -6.69 -18.86 -3.80
CA GLN A 196 -5.77 -18.06 -2.99
C GLN A 196 -6.49 -17.07 -2.07
N VAL A 197 -7.54 -16.40 -2.55
CA VAL A 197 -8.39 -15.53 -1.71
C VAL A 197 -8.97 -16.31 -0.54
N GLN A 198 -9.44 -17.52 -0.80
CA GLN A 198 -10.02 -18.39 0.22
C GLN A 198 -8.97 -18.89 1.21
N ASP A 199 -7.80 -19.29 0.74
CA ASP A 199 -6.68 -19.75 1.57
C ASP A 199 -6.19 -18.64 2.52
N ILE A 200 -6.03 -17.42 2.01
CA ILE A 200 -5.66 -16.25 2.81
C ILE A 200 -6.80 -15.91 3.81
N GLY A 201 -8.05 -15.95 3.36
CA GLY A 201 -9.22 -15.74 4.22
C GLY A 201 -9.25 -16.72 5.40
N PHE A 202 -8.99 -18.00 5.16
CA PHE A 202 -8.89 -19.02 6.20
C PHE A 202 -7.79 -18.72 7.22
N GLN A 203 -6.64 -18.24 6.78
CA GLN A 203 -5.54 -17.87 7.69
C GLN A 203 -5.89 -16.68 8.57
N ILE A 204 -6.51 -15.65 7.98
CA ILE A 204 -6.96 -14.49 8.74
C ILE A 204 -8.01 -14.90 9.77
N VAL A 205 -9.00 -15.71 9.38
CA VAL A 205 -9.99 -16.25 10.32
C VAL A 205 -9.31 -17.02 11.45
N GLY A 206 -8.34 -17.89 11.15
CA GLY A 206 -7.58 -18.62 12.18
C GLY A 206 -6.78 -17.71 13.11
N LEU A 207 -6.23 -16.61 12.60
CA LEU A 207 -5.52 -15.60 13.41
C LEU A 207 -6.48 -14.87 14.34
N VAL A 208 -7.61 -14.37 13.83
CA VAL A 208 -8.56 -13.60 14.65
C VAL A 208 -9.33 -14.47 15.64
N GLN A 209 -9.51 -15.77 15.36
CA GLN A 209 -10.04 -16.75 16.31
C GLN A 209 -9.19 -16.90 17.58
N SER A 210 -7.90 -16.55 17.52
CA SER A 210 -7.03 -16.57 18.69
C SER A 210 -7.18 -15.35 19.61
N CYS A 211 -7.91 -14.32 19.17
CA CYS A 211 -8.16 -13.12 19.96
C CYS A 211 -9.13 -13.44 21.11
N ARG A 212 -8.79 -12.97 22.32
CA ARG A 212 -9.62 -13.16 23.52
C ARG A 212 -10.48 -11.95 23.88
N ALA A 213 -10.21 -10.81 23.24
CA ALA A 213 -10.91 -9.56 23.51
C ALA A 213 -11.33 -8.87 22.20
N PRO A 214 -12.50 -8.22 22.18
CA PRO A 214 -12.97 -7.46 21.01
C PRO A 214 -11.99 -6.39 20.52
N CYS A 215 -11.26 -5.74 21.43
CA CYS A 215 -10.24 -4.75 21.07
C CYS A 215 -9.06 -5.39 20.31
N ASP A 216 -8.59 -6.54 20.77
CA ASP A 216 -7.47 -7.26 20.14
C ASP A 216 -7.86 -7.73 18.74
N PHE A 217 -9.11 -8.16 18.58
CA PHE A 217 -9.68 -8.54 17.30
C PHE A 217 -9.68 -7.36 16.31
N VAL A 218 -10.19 -6.19 16.73
CA VAL A 218 -10.24 -5.00 15.87
C VAL A 218 -8.82 -4.52 15.53
N MET A 219 -7.91 -4.49 16.50
CA MET A 219 -6.50 -4.17 16.25
C MET A 219 -5.85 -5.16 15.28
N MET A 220 -6.14 -6.45 15.41
CA MET A 220 -5.64 -7.48 14.51
C MET A 220 -6.17 -7.28 13.09
N LEU A 221 -7.45 -6.92 12.91
CA LEU A 221 -8.01 -6.60 11.59
C LEU A 221 -7.33 -5.39 10.94
N HIS A 222 -6.99 -4.35 11.71
CA HIS A 222 -6.19 -3.24 11.20
C HIS A 222 -4.78 -3.67 10.79
N HIS A 223 -4.10 -4.46 11.63
CA HIS A 223 -2.77 -4.99 11.29
C HIS A 223 -2.78 -5.90 10.06
N VAL A 224 -3.83 -6.70 9.91
CA VAL A 224 -4.11 -7.53 8.74
C VAL A 224 -4.34 -6.62 7.53
N ALA A 225 -5.23 -5.63 7.60
CA ALA A 225 -5.49 -4.70 6.50
C ALA A 225 -4.22 -3.99 6.00
N ASP A 226 -3.34 -3.61 6.91
CA ASP A 226 -2.06 -2.95 6.60
C ASP A 226 -0.95 -3.94 6.22
N SER A 227 -1.21 -5.24 6.34
CA SER A 227 -0.28 -6.29 5.95
C SER A 227 -0.11 -6.31 4.43
N VAL A 228 1.15 -6.21 4.03
CA VAL A 228 1.56 -6.10 2.63
C VAL A 228 1.61 -7.46 1.93
N THR A 229 1.74 -8.55 2.68
CA THR A 229 2.27 -9.80 2.11
C THR A 229 1.39 -11.02 2.22
N PHE A 230 0.45 -11.12 3.19
CA PHE A 230 -0.40 -12.30 3.50
C PHE A 230 0.07 -13.65 2.90
N ASP A 231 1.30 -14.06 3.15
CA ASP A 231 1.88 -15.24 2.51
C ASP A 231 2.96 -15.86 3.39
N LEU A 232 2.96 -17.19 3.47
CA LEU A 232 3.22 -18.12 4.59
C LEU A 232 4.62 -18.77 4.62
N SER A 233 5.63 -18.14 4.01
CA SER A 233 7.01 -18.53 4.28
C SER A 233 7.63 -17.65 5.38
N GLN A 234 7.59 -18.14 6.62
CA GLN A 234 7.99 -17.43 7.86
C GLN A 234 9.32 -16.67 7.81
N LYS A 235 10.25 -17.06 6.93
CA LYS A 235 11.60 -16.48 6.84
C LYS A 235 11.69 -15.30 5.86
N ALA A 236 10.99 -15.36 4.74
CA ALA A 236 10.95 -14.25 3.79
C ALA A 236 10.03 -13.12 4.31
N GLU A 237 8.93 -13.51 4.98
CA GLU A 237 7.99 -12.60 5.65
C GLU A 237 8.66 -11.69 6.69
N ARG A 238 9.39 -12.27 7.65
CA ARG A 238 9.89 -11.48 8.79
C ARG A 238 10.90 -10.45 8.36
N GLU A 239 11.79 -10.79 7.43
CA GLU A 239 12.84 -9.87 7.01
C GLU A 239 12.31 -8.78 6.08
N GLN A 240 11.34 -9.09 5.21
CA GLN A 240 10.77 -8.11 4.30
C GLN A 240 9.69 -7.25 4.97
N THR A 241 8.77 -7.81 5.75
CA THR A 241 7.82 -7.02 6.57
C THR A 241 8.56 -6.14 7.57
N ARG A 242 9.67 -6.63 8.16
CA ARG A 242 10.56 -5.79 8.96
C ARG A 242 11.12 -4.64 8.15
N ARG A 243 11.63 -4.87 6.93
CA ARG A 243 12.15 -3.81 6.06
C ARG A 243 11.07 -2.81 5.62
N THR A 244 9.88 -3.28 5.26
CA THR A 244 8.77 -2.41 4.86
C THR A 244 8.24 -1.59 6.02
N LEU A 245 8.03 -2.20 7.19
CA LEU A 245 7.61 -1.47 8.40
C LEU A 245 8.71 -0.54 8.91
N GLU A 246 9.98 -0.94 8.82
CA GLU A 246 11.11 -0.08 9.15
C GLU A 246 11.17 1.12 8.20
N TRP A 247 10.93 0.90 6.90
CA TRP A 247 10.88 1.98 5.93
C TRP A 247 9.66 2.89 6.13
N LEU A 248 8.46 2.34 6.34
CA LEU A 248 7.25 3.12 6.62
C LEU A 248 7.39 3.91 7.93
N ARG A 249 7.91 3.30 9.00
CA ARG A 249 8.22 4.01 10.26
C ARG A 249 9.26 5.10 10.08
N ARG A 250 10.29 4.86 9.26
CA ARG A 250 11.26 5.91 8.90
C ARG A 250 10.54 7.05 8.16
N MET A 251 9.67 6.77 7.20
CA MET A 251 8.94 7.80 6.47
C MET A 251 7.88 8.54 7.31
N GLU A 252 7.20 7.87 8.24
CA GLU A 252 6.31 8.49 9.22
C GLU A 252 7.06 9.40 10.20
N ALA A 253 8.22 8.95 10.68
CA ALA A 253 9.12 9.78 11.50
C ALA A 253 9.72 10.95 10.70
N ASN A 254 9.94 10.77 9.39
CA ASN A 254 10.57 11.74 8.50
C ASN A 254 9.78 13.03 8.32
N VAL A 255 8.46 13.08 8.60
CA VAL A 255 7.70 14.35 8.53
C VAL A 255 8.25 15.39 9.52
N ARG A 256 9.00 14.96 10.54
CA ARG A 256 9.67 15.81 11.54
C ARG A 256 11.12 16.16 11.21
N GLU A 257 11.73 15.45 10.25
CA GLU A 257 13.13 15.62 9.87
C GLU A 257 13.32 16.76 8.85
N PRO A 258 14.52 17.35 8.70
CA PRO A 258 14.83 18.30 7.62
C PRO A 258 14.62 17.70 6.22
N ALA A 259 14.20 18.52 5.24
CA ALA A 259 13.81 18.04 3.90
C ALA A 259 14.89 17.18 3.20
N ASP A 260 16.15 17.59 3.30
CA ASP A 260 17.28 16.85 2.71
C ASP A 260 17.41 15.43 3.28
N ILE A 261 17.18 15.25 4.59
CA ILE A 261 17.23 13.95 5.26
C ILE A 261 16.06 13.07 4.78
N ARG A 262 14.86 13.64 4.61
CA ARG A 262 13.69 12.92 4.07
C ARG A 262 13.99 12.40 2.67
N TYR A 263 14.64 13.24 1.85
CA TYR A 263 14.99 12.90 0.49
C TYR A 263 16.05 11.78 0.45
N GLU A 264 17.12 11.87 1.25
CA GLU A 264 18.12 10.79 1.31
C GLU A 264 17.53 9.46 1.78
N ALA A 265 16.61 9.49 2.75
CA ALA A 265 15.90 8.31 3.25
C ALA A 265 14.96 7.70 2.20
N LEU A 266 14.25 8.53 1.44
CA LEU A 266 13.43 8.07 0.31
C LEU A 266 14.31 7.32 -0.72
N LEU A 267 15.47 7.87 -1.03
CA LEU A 267 16.37 7.33 -2.04
C LEU A 267 16.95 5.96 -1.66
N THR A 268 16.91 5.53 -0.39
CA THR A 268 17.37 4.17 -0.02
C THR A 268 16.56 3.05 -0.66
N LEU A 269 15.38 3.36 -1.23
CA LEU A 269 14.64 2.41 -2.08
C LEU A 269 15.33 2.14 -3.43
N LEU A 270 16.33 2.93 -3.81
CA LEU A 270 17.08 2.74 -5.05
C LEU A 270 18.36 1.89 -4.86
N ASP A 271 18.74 1.62 -3.61
CA ASP A 271 19.92 0.83 -3.24
C ASP A 271 19.60 -0.68 -3.23
#